data_AF-A0AAE3D6H4-F1
#
_entry.id   AF-A0AAE3D6H4-F1
#
_cell.length_a   1.000
_cell.length_b   1.000
_cell.length_c   1.000
_cell.angle_alpha   90.00
_cell.angle_beta   90.00
_cell.angle_gamma   90.00
#
_symmetry.space_group_name_H-M   'P 1'
#
loop_
_entity.id
_entity.type
_entity.pdbx_description
1 polymer ?
#
loop_
_entity_poly.entity_id
_entity_poly.type
_entity_poly.pdbx_seq_one_letter_code
_entity_poly.pdbx_strand_id
1 'polypeptide(L)'
;MRKSFWLFAIVLSMSLGIRAQAAPREIPDHFNTGVDTDTELTEIPEPGIYGGIQYKTGAGGQLALDLVYSNRQAGNEIEIRNMDFSRYALLMVNEGKIAVETMVTFRNCKFDAVTTGREDARISYVFEDCTLRNFQGSNATFTRCRLGGSSGDALNPYRNVTLRDCYIADLAHPDSGDTVHSDGVQIFGYPSLTAENISFDNCRFEVPAIPGGGSYVNACLMIAPEKSGAKGIYFTNCILNGGGYAIYTLVKDGFSLENVVLCNISVGDAARYGTFYHRNVTAGVTMENIYTTDTLYVGSRFVDEEGRIHFSVTNDTAQERKLMIVTPRQTIILPVKACPPYEDRTADMTFEDFPFDIDVVVPGAQWAVCYDITDGCTQIALYAERKR
;
A
#
# COMPACT_ATOMS: atom_id res chain seq x y z
N MET A 1 -35.89 14.81 -12.47
CA MET A 1 -35.96 13.51 -11.76
C MET A 1 -35.30 12.42 -12.60
N ARG A 2 -33.98 12.24 -12.47
CA ARG A 2 -33.18 11.17 -13.12
C ARG A 2 -31.73 11.26 -12.61
N LYS A 3 -31.50 10.98 -11.32
CA LYS A 3 -30.15 10.93 -10.71
C LYS A 3 -30.07 9.95 -9.51
N SER A 4 -30.77 8.82 -9.55
CA SER A 4 -30.76 7.87 -8.42
C SER A 4 -30.72 6.39 -8.84
N PHE A 5 -30.17 6.08 -10.02
CA PHE A 5 -30.13 4.70 -10.54
C PHE A 5 -28.75 4.05 -10.56
N TRP A 6 -27.68 4.77 -10.19
CA TRP A 6 -26.32 4.22 -10.21
C TRP A 6 -25.83 3.67 -8.87
N LEU A 7 -26.40 4.08 -7.73
CA LEU A 7 -26.00 3.57 -6.41
C LEU A 7 -26.56 2.17 -6.08
N PHE A 8 -27.60 1.70 -6.79
CA PHE A 8 -28.21 0.39 -6.52
C PHE A 8 -27.52 -0.78 -7.23
N ALA A 9 -26.59 -0.52 -8.16
CA ALA A 9 -25.91 -1.56 -8.92
C ALA A 9 -24.71 -2.20 -8.18
N ILE A 10 -24.15 -1.52 -7.17
CA ILE A 10 -23.02 -2.04 -6.38
C ILE A 10 -23.52 -2.96 -5.24
N VAL A 11 -24.76 -2.80 -4.79
CA VAL A 11 -25.32 -3.55 -3.64
C VAL A 11 -26.10 -4.81 -4.06
N LEU A 12 -26.57 -4.90 -5.31
CA LEU A 12 -27.49 -5.99 -5.72
C LEU A 12 -26.81 -7.25 -6.30
N SER A 13 -25.50 -7.24 -6.56
CA SER A 13 -24.79 -8.43 -7.08
C SER A 13 -24.54 -9.53 -6.02
N MET A 14 -24.86 -9.29 -4.75
CA MET A 14 -24.65 -10.25 -3.65
C MET A 14 -25.83 -11.20 -3.37
N SER A 15 -26.93 -11.16 -4.13
CA SER A 15 -28.19 -11.84 -3.75
C SER A 15 -28.74 -12.89 -4.70
N LEU A 16 -27.97 -13.39 -5.68
CA LEU A 16 -28.38 -14.54 -6.49
C LEU A 16 -27.25 -15.57 -6.59
N GLY A 17 -27.49 -16.72 -5.95
CA GLY A 17 -26.57 -17.84 -5.85
C GLY A 17 -26.27 -18.49 -7.20
N ILE A 18 -25.20 -18.02 -7.82
CA ILE A 18 -24.22 -18.84 -8.54
C ILE A 18 -22.86 -18.26 -8.14
N ARG A 19 -22.20 -18.85 -7.14
CA ARG A 19 -20.79 -18.54 -6.85
C ARG A 19 -19.95 -19.10 -8.00
N ALA A 20 -19.88 -18.37 -9.11
CA ALA A 20 -18.61 -18.32 -9.82
C ALA A 20 -17.65 -17.66 -8.83
N GLN A 21 -16.89 -18.47 -8.10
CA GLN A 21 -15.83 -17.97 -7.24
C GLN A 21 -14.88 -17.24 -8.19
N ALA A 22 -14.98 -15.90 -8.22
CA ALA A 22 -13.94 -15.09 -8.82
C ALA A 22 -12.61 -15.61 -8.28
N ALA A 23 -11.63 -15.78 -9.15
CA ALA A 23 -10.30 -16.20 -8.70
C ALA A 23 -9.91 -15.32 -7.51
N PRO A 24 -9.42 -15.90 -6.39
CA PRO A 24 -8.99 -15.11 -5.26
C PRO A 24 -8.07 -14.01 -5.76
N ARG A 25 -8.40 -12.75 -5.44
CA ARG A 25 -7.57 -11.62 -5.82
C ARG A 25 -6.20 -11.80 -5.19
N GLU A 26 -5.15 -11.53 -5.95
CA GLU A 26 -3.79 -11.69 -5.46
C GLU A 26 -3.55 -10.72 -4.30
N ILE A 27 -2.95 -11.20 -3.21
CA ILE A 27 -2.66 -10.35 -2.05
C ILE A 27 -1.36 -9.60 -2.37
N PRO A 28 -1.31 -8.26 -2.23
CA PRO A 28 -0.11 -7.50 -2.49
C PRO A 28 1.06 -7.96 -1.61
N ASP A 29 2.26 -8.04 -2.19
CA ASP A 29 3.49 -8.34 -1.48
C ASP A 29 4.72 -7.78 -2.20
N HIS A 30 5.91 -8.08 -1.67
CA HIS A 30 7.19 -7.70 -2.27
C HIS A 30 7.37 -8.11 -3.74
N PHE A 31 6.79 -9.21 -4.19
CA PHE A 31 7.07 -9.81 -5.50
C PHE A 31 6.09 -9.37 -6.59
N ASN A 32 4.89 -8.92 -6.23
CA ASN A 32 3.86 -8.48 -7.18
C ASN A 32 3.56 -6.98 -7.12
N THR A 33 4.32 -6.22 -6.33
CA THR A 33 4.21 -4.75 -6.25
C THR A 33 5.56 -4.06 -6.32
N GLY A 34 5.52 -2.79 -6.73
CA GLY A 34 6.71 -1.98 -6.91
C GLY A 34 7.33 -2.15 -8.28
N VAL A 35 8.54 -1.63 -8.44
CA VAL A 35 9.29 -1.73 -9.69
C VAL A 35 9.64 -3.18 -10.02
N ASP A 36 9.53 -3.53 -11.29
CA ASP A 36 10.06 -4.75 -11.87
C ASP A 36 11.59 -4.73 -11.78
N THR A 37 12.13 -5.62 -10.94
CA THR A 37 13.57 -5.73 -10.68
C THR A 37 14.36 -6.32 -11.84
N ASP A 38 13.69 -6.94 -12.82
CA ASP A 38 14.32 -7.49 -14.03
C ASP A 38 14.51 -6.42 -15.11
N THR A 39 13.91 -5.23 -14.92
CA THR A 39 14.03 -4.10 -15.84
C THR A 39 15.02 -3.06 -15.29
N GLU A 40 16.07 -2.75 -16.06
CA GLU A 40 17.01 -1.67 -15.73
C GLU A 40 16.30 -0.30 -15.77
N LEU A 41 16.44 0.47 -14.69
CA LEU A 41 15.90 1.82 -14.57
C LEU A 41 16.92 2.87 -15.01
N THR A 42 16.45 3.90 -15.71
CA THR A 42 17.26 5.08 -16.02
C THR A 42 17.32 6.00 -14.79
N GLU A 43 18.48 6.07 -14.15
CA GLU A 43 18.71 7.00 -13.04
C GLU A 43 18.64 8.47 -13.49
N ILE A 44 18.01 9.31 -12.67
CA ILE A 44 17.97 10.77 -12.87
C ILE A 44 18.95 11.43 -11.87
N PRO A 45 20.20 11.67 -12.29
CA PRO A 45 21.27 12.10 -11.38
C PRO A 45 21.24 13.60 -11.05
N GLU A 46 20.57 14.41 -11.86
CA GLU A 46 20.47 15.87 -11.72
C GLU A 46 19.31 16.44 -12.55
N PRO A 47 18.93 17.72 -12.39
CA PRO A 47 17.95 18.37 -13.25
C PRO A 47 18.36 18.34 -14.73
N GLY A 48 17.44 17.99 -15.62
CA GLY A 48 17.75 17.80 -17.04
C GLY A 48 16.53 17.39 -17.85
N ILE A 49 16.78 16.90 -19.07
CA ILE A 49 15.73 16.38 -19.96
C ILE A 49 15.88 14.87 -20.06
N TYR A 50 14.85 14.13 -19.63
CA TYR A 50 14.82 12.67 -19.63
C TYR A 50 13.50 12.21 -20.22
N GLY A 51 13.54 11.28 -21.19
CA GLY A 51 12.33 10.84 -21.90
C GLY A 51 11.56 11.96 -22.60
N GLY A 52 12.24 13.05 -22.99
CA GLY A 52 11.61 14.24 -23.58
C GLY A 52 10.92 15.18 -22.57
N ILE A 53 10.98 14.87 -21.27
CA ILE A 53 10.44 15.68 -20.18
C ILE A 53 11.57 16.43 -19.48
N GLN A 54 11.42 17.75 -19.36
CA GLN A 54 12.32 18.62 -18.63
C GLN A 54 11.96 18.68 -17.14
N TYR A 55 12.94 18.37 -16.30
CA TYR A 55 12.89 18.55 -14.85
C TYR A 55 13.84 19.67 -14.46
N LYS A 56 13.42 20.52 -13.52
CA LYS A 56 14.21 21.67 -13.02
C LYS A 56 14.43 21.55 -11.53
N THR A 57 15.39 22.30 -10.99
CA THR A 57 15.49 22.46 -9.54
C THR A 57 14.27 23.20 -9.01
N GLY A 58 13.51 22.54 -8.15
CA GLY A 58 12.38 23.08 -7.41
C GLY A 58 12.79 23.68 -6.06
N ALA A 59 11.79 24.00 -5.24
CA ALA A 59 12.02 24.45 -3.88
C ALA A 59 12.72 23.35 -3.05
N GLY A 60 13.62 23.74 -2.15
CA GLY A 60 14.30 22.80 -1.25
C GLY A 60 15.22 21.78 -1.94
N GLY A 61 15.59 21.98 -3.21
CA GLY A 61 16.47 21.08 -3.96
C GLY A 61 15.76 19.89 -4.63
N GLN A 62 14.42 19.86 -4.61
CA GLN A 62 13.61 18.83 -5.27
C GLN A 62 13.70 18.91 -6.80
N LEU A 63 13.32 17.84 -7.51
CA LEU A 63 13.06 17.90 -8.95
C LEU A 63 11.64 18.42 -9.19
N ALA A 64 11.50 19.48 -9.96
CA ALA A 64 10.21 20.06 -10.33
C ALA A 64 9.75 19.57 -11.70
N LEU A 65 8.55 18.97 -11.77
CA LEU A 65 7.82 18.70 -13.01
C LEU A 65 6.83 19.85 -13.27
N ASP A 66 7.12 20.64 -14.31
CA ASP A 66 6.32 21.79 -14.72
C ASP A 66 5.75 21.58 -16.12
N LEU A 67 4.47 21.20 -16.19
CA LEU A 67 3.76 20.98 -17.46
C LEU A 67 3.27 22.26 -18.14
N VAL A 68 3.30 23.39 -17.43
CA VAL A 68 2.74 24.65 -17.93
C VAL A 68 3.78 25.44 -18.70
N TYR A 69 5.00 25.54 -18.16
CA TYR A 69 6.05 26.37 -18.77
C TYR A 69 7.17 25.53 -19.38
N SER A 70 7.63 24.48 -18.68
CA SER A 70 8.82 23.72 -19.09
C SER A 70 8.48 22.58 -20.06
N ASN A 71 7.29 22.01 -19.92
CA ASN A 71 6.83 20.86 -20.72
C ASN A 71 5.52 21.11 -21.47
N ARG A 72 5.26 22.36 -21.88
CA ARG A 72 4.03 22.74 -22.61
C ARG A 72 3.80 21.93 -23.90
N GLN A 73 4.88 21.39 -24.46
CA GLN A 73 4.89 20.59 -25.68
C GLN A 73 4.59 19.10 -25.46
N ALA A 74 4.55 18.62 -24.20
CA ALA A 74 4.40 17.21 -23.88
C ALA A 74 2.98 16.66 -24.16
N GLY A 75 2.03 17.54 -24.49
CA GLY A 75 0.63 17.17 -24.67
C GLY A 75 -0.08 16.97 -23.34
N ASN A 76 -1.22 16.28 -23.39
CA ASN A 76 -2.10 16.04 -22.24
C ASN A 76 -2.18 14.56 -21.84
N GLU A 77 -1.50 13.66 -22.55
CA GLU A 77 -1.31 12.26 -22.18
C GLU A 77 0.19 11.98 -22.18
N ILE A 78 0.78 11.90 -20.99
CA ILE A 78 2.22 11.83 -20.79
C ILE A 78 2.54 10.49 -20.12
N GLU A 79 3.43 9.71 -20.71
CA GLU A 79 3.95 8.48 -20.10
C GLU A 79 5.44 8.64 -19.76
N ILE A 80 5.78 8.31 -18.52
CA ILE A 80 7.14 8.26 -17.99
C ILE A 80 7.35 6.83 -17.49
N ARG A 81 8.39 6.15 -18.00
CA ARG A 81 8.57 4.71 -17.77
C ARG A 81 10.02 4.37 -17.47
N ASN A 82 10.24 3.38 -16.59
CA ASN A 82 11.56 2.81 -16.27
C ASN A 82 12.57 3.88 -15.83
N MET A 83 12.13 4.77 -14.93
CA MET A 83 12.97 5.87 -14.42
C MET A 83 13.15 5.76 -12.91
N ASP A 84 14.35 6.09 -12.45
CA ASP A 84 14.70 6.13 -11.03
C ASP A 84 14.94 7.59 -10.56
N PHE A 85 13.99 8.08 -9.78
CA PHE A 85 13.99 9.38 -9.12
C PHE A 85 14.46 9.28 -7.65
N SER A 86 15.09 8.19 -7.21
CA SER A 86 15.48 7.97 -5.81
C SER A 86 16.50 8.98 -5.27
N ARG A 87 17.16 9.77 -6.13
CA ARG A 87 18.08 10.83 -5.70
C ARG A 87 17.41 12.11 -5.26
N TYR A 88 16.20 12.38 -5.75
CA TYR A 88 15.51 13.63 -5.51
C TYR A 88 14.02 13.40 -5.38
N ALA A 89 13.43 13.94 -4.31
CA ALA A 89 11.99 14.08 -4.26
C ALA A 89 11.45 14.85 -5.49
N LEU A 90 10.36 14.35 -6.04
CA LEU A 90 9.68 14.90 -7.21
C LEU A 90 8.51 15.79 -6.75
N LEU A 91 8.53 17.05 -7.16
CA LEU A 91 7.53 18.06 -6.88
C LEU A 91 6.79 18.44 -8.16
N MET A 92 5.47 18.32 -8.15
CA MET A 92 4.62 18.86 -9.20
C MET A 92 4.39 20.35 -8.96
N VAL A 93 4.53 21.17 -10.00
CA VAL A 93 4.37 22.62 -9.88
C VAL A 93 3.43 23.18 -10.95
N ASN A 94 2.77 24.30 -10.61
CA ASN A 94 1.84 25.02 -11.48
C ASN A 94 0.58 24.23 -11.91
N GLU A 95 0.24 23.13 -11.24
CA GLU A 95 -0.91 22.26 -11.57
C GLU A 95 -2.23 23.04 -11.72
N GLY A 96 -2.48 24.03 -10.84
CA GLY A 96 -3.68 24.87 -10.90
C GLY A 96 -3.78 25.79 -12.14
N LYS A 97 -2.74 25.86 -12.97
CA LYS A 97 -2.75 26.61 -14.25
C LYS A 97 -2.98 25.72 -15.46
N ILE A 98 -3.13 24.40 -15.28
CA ILE A 98 -3.42 23.47 -16.36
C ILE A 98 -4.86 23.70 -16.85
N ALA A 99 -5.01 24.07 -18.13
CA ALA A 99 -6.29 24.49 -18.70
C ALA A 99 -7.11 23.33 -19.29
N VAL A 100 -6.47 22.22 -19.64
CA VAL A 100 -7.06 21.04 -20.29
C VAL A 100 -6.82 19.84 -19.40
N GLU A 101 -7.74 18.88 -19.37
CA GLU A 101 -7.55 17.61 -18.64
C GLU A 101 -6.27 16.92 -19.13
N THR A 102 -5.35 16.71 -18.19
CA THR A 102 -4.03 16.13 -18.43
C THR A 102 -3.82 14.89 -17.57
N MET A 103 -3.26 13.83 -18.14
CA MET A 103 -2.87 12.63 -17.43
C MET A 103 -1.37 12.42 -17.53
N VAL A 104 -0.73 12.16 -16.38
CA VAL A 104 0.67 11.75 -16.30
C VAL A 104 0.72 10.35 -15.71
N THR A 105 1.19 9.40 -16.49
CA THR A 105 1.34 8.00 -16.10
C THR A 105 2.80 7.70 -15.86
N PHE A 106 3.15 7.34 -14.62
CA PHE A 106 4.42 6.76 -14.24
C PHE A 106 4.28 5.24 -14.22
N ARG A 107 5.08 4.53 -15.01
CA ARG A 107 5.08 3.06 -15.05
C ARG A 107 6.45 2.51 -14.73
N ASN A 108 6.53 1.58 -13.79
CA ASN A 108 7.81 0.97 -13.41
C ASN A 108 8.86 2.04 -13.05
N CYS A 109 8.46 2.98 -12.19
CA CYS A 109 9.30 4.09 -11.74
C CYS A 109 9.56 3.99 -10.24
N LYS A 110 10.77 4.39 -9.84
CA LYS A 110 11.18 4.45 -8.43
C LYS A 110 11.32 5.90 -7.99
N PHE A 111 10.87 6.22 -6.78
CA PHE A 111 10.88 7.58 -6.24
C PHE A 111 11.38 7.61 -4.81
N ASP A 112 12.15 8.66 -4.50
CA ASP A 112 12.39 9.07 -3.12
C ASP A 112 11.07 9.51 -2.48
N ALA A 113 10.56 10.67 -2.87
CA ALA A 113 9.22 11.11 -2.50
C ALA A 113 8.51 11.78 -3.68
N VAL A 114 7.18 11.80 -3.65
CA VAL A 114 6.36 12.54 -4.63
C VAL A 114 5.43 13.50 -3.91
N THR A 115 5.46 14.77 -4.33
CA THR A 115 4.56 15.82 -3.83
C THR A 115 3.74 16.40 -4.98
N THR A 116 2.41 16.33 -4.87
CA THR A 116 1.48 16.98 -5.80
C THR A 116 0.67 18.07 -5.09
N GLY A 117 -0.10 18.84 -5.87
CA GLY A 117 -1.00 19.85 -5.34
C GLY A 117 -2.02 19.24 -4.39
N ARG A 118 -2.43 20.01 -3.38
CA ARG A 118 -3.46 19.57 -2.41
C ARG A 118 -4.87 19.72 -2.97
N GLU A 119 -5.09 20.72 -3.82
CA GLU A 119 -6.41 21.05 -4.35
C GLU A 119 -6.76 20.20 -5.59
N ASP A 120 -8.03 20.23 -5.99
CA ASP A 120 -8.42 19.66 -7.28
C ASP A 120 -7.78 20.46 -8.40
N ALA A 121 -7.28 19.75 -9.40
CA ALA A 121 -6.75 20.34 -10.61
C ALA A 121 -7.18 19.49 -11.82
N ARG A 122 -7.04 20.05 -13.03
CA ARG A 122 -7.30 19.34 -14.30
C ARG A 122 -6.13 18.43 -14.66
N ILE A 123 -5.61 17.72 -13.68
CA ILE A 123 -4.51 16.78 -13.83
C ILE A 123 -4.75 15.56 -12.96
N SER A 124 -4.45 14.39 -13.52
CA SER A 124 -4.41 13.13 -12.80
C SER A 124 -3.04 12.47 -12.93
N TYR A 125 -2.51 12.00 -11.81
CA TYR A 125 -1.29 11.21 -11.74
C TYR A 125 -1.65 9.74 -11.60
N VAL A 126 -1.09 8.90 -12.45
CA VAL A 126 -1.29 7.45 -12.42
C VAL A 126 0.05 6.79 -12.19
N PHE A 127 0.16 5.98 -11.15
CA PHE A 127 1.35 5.21 -10.80
C PHE A 127 1.02 3.73 -10.95
N GLU A 128 1.78 3.04 -11.77
CA GLU A 128 1.62 1.59 -12.02
C GLU A 128 2.96 0.91 -11.82
N ASP A 129 2.99 -0.12 -10.97
CA ASP A 129 4.21 -0.90 -10.70
C ASP A 129 5.36 0.01 -10.24
N CYS A 130 5.04 1.02 -9.43
CA CYS A 130 6.00 2.01 -8.92
C CYS A 130 6.40 1.73 -7.48
N THR A 131 7.65 2.04 -7.13
CA THR A 131 8.13 2.07 -5.74
C THR A 131 8.33 3.52 -5.30
N LEU A 132 7.72 3.93 -4.18
CA LEU A 132 7.84 5.26 -3.62
C LEU A 132 8.22 5.15 -2.14
N ARG A 133 9.10 6.00 -1.61
CA ARG A 133 9.23 6.04 -0.12
C ARG A 133 8.03 6.75 0.49
N ASN A 134 7.65 7.90 -0.07
CA ASN A 134 6.57 8.73 0.46
C ASN A 134 5.74 9.41 -0.64
N PHE A 135 4.45 9.60 -0.40
CA PHE A 135 3.55 10.39 -1.25
C PHE A 135 2.76 11.41 -0.42
N GLN A 136 2.70 12.66 -0.90
CA GLN A 136 1.84 13.69 -0.33
C GLN A 136 1.12 14.46 -1.45
N GLY A 137 -0.21 14.53 -1.40
CA GLY A 137 -0.95 15.31 -2.40
C GLY A 137 -2.34 14.77 -2.75
N SER A 138 -2.78 15.15 -3.95
CA SER A 138 -4.10 14.87 -4.52
C SER A 138 -4.03 14.36 -5.96
N ASN A 139 -5.19 13.94 -6.47
CA ASN A 139 -5.43 13.57 -7.87
C ASN A 139 -4.51 12.43 -8.35
N ALA A 140 -4.32 11.42 -7.51
CA ALA A 140 -3.38 10.33 -7.75
C ALA A 140 -4.03 8.95 -7.67
N THR A 141 -3.72 8.07 -8.60
CA THR A 141 -4.11 6.66 -8.59
C THR A 141 -2.88 5.77 -8.58
N PHE A 142 -2.88 4.76 -7.72
CA PHE A 142 -1.79 3.79 -7.59
C PHE A 142 -2.32 2.38 -7.83
N THR A 143 -1.62 1.61 -8.64
CA THR A 143 -1.92 0.19 -8.91
C THR A 143 -0.64 -0.63 -8.81
N ARG A 144 -0.63 -1.67 -7.97
CA ARG A 144 0.55 -2.52 -7.73
C ARG A 144 1.79 -1.72 -7.33
N CYS A 145 1.60 -0.62 -6.61
CA CYS A 145 2.71 0.17 -6.09
C CYS A 145 3.16 -0.35 -4.74
N ARG A 146 4.47 -0.23 -4.48
CA ARG A 146 5.07 -0.42 -3.16
C ARG A 146 5.38 0.95 -2.56
N LEU A 147 4.93 1.19 -1.34
CA LEU A 147 5.20 2.43 -0.61
C LEU A 147 5.90 2.15 0.73
N GLY A 148 6.90 2.97 1.04
CA GLY A 148 7.63 2.93 2.30
C GLY A 148 9.12 2.60 2.12
N GLY A 149 9.71 1.95 3.12
CA GLY A 149 11.16 1.89 3.26
C GLY A 149 11.75 3.21 3.75
N SER A 150 11.01 4.03 4.51
CA SER A 150 11.48 5.26 5.15
C SER A 150 10.86 5.46 6.52
N SER A 151 11.45 6.32 7.36
CA SER A 151 10.93 6.62 8.71
C SER A 151 9.73 7.58 8.75
N GLY A 152 9.25 8.06 7.60
CA GLY A 152 8.10 8.99 7.49
C GLY A 152 6.81 8.31 7.01
N ASP A 153 5.70 9.04 7.04
CA ASP A 153 4.40 8.54 6.56
C ASP A 153 4.49 8.08 5.10
N ALA A 154 4.05 6.87 4.79
CA ALA A 154 4.04 6.41 3.39
C ALA A 154 3.11 7.28 2.53
N LEU A 155 1.97 7.69 3.09
CA LEU A 155 0.97 8.50 2.40
C LEU A 155 0.36 9.61 3.26
N ASN A 156 0.31 10.82 2.72
CA ASN A 156 -0.47 11.95 3.22
C ASN A 156 -1.45 12.46 2.14
N PRO A 157 -2.53 11.71 1.86
CA PRO A 157 -3.48 12.07 0.80
C PRO A 157 -4.40 13.21 1.23
N TYR A 158 -4.77 14.09 0.29
CA TYR A 158 -5.76 15.14 0.52
C TYR A 158 -7.06 14.87 -0.24
N ARG A 159 -7.04 14.87 -1.58
CA ARG A 159 -8.26 14.68 -2.39
C ARG A 159 -8.07 13.79 -3.61
N ASN A 160 -9.09 13.01 -3.97
CA ASN A 160 -9.12 12.18 -5.18
C ASN A 160 -7.90 11.25 -5.27
N VAL A 161 -7.64 10.50 -4.20
CA VAL A 161 -6.53 9.54 -4.13
C VAL A 161 -7.06 8.12 -4.06
N THR A 162 -6.59 7.24 -4.94
CA THR A 162 -7.03 5.85 -4.98
C THR A 162 -5.85 4.90 -5.03
N LEU A 163 -5.83 3.90 -4.16
CA LEU A 163 -4.84 2.82 -4.16
C LEU A 163 -5.54 1.49 -4.40
N ARG A 164 -4.98 0.69 -5.30
CA ARG A 164 -5.45 -0.68 -5.58
C ARG A 164 -4.28 -1.64 -5.66
N ASP A 165 -4.41 -2.79 -5.02
CA ASP A 165 -3.40 -3.84 -5.10
C ASP A 165 -2.00 -3.34 -4.63
N CYS A 166 -1.96 -2.40 -3.67
CA CYS A 166 -0.72 -1.76 -3.23
C CYS A 166 -0.19 -2.35 -1.92
N TYR A 167 1.13 -2.31 -1.76
CA TYR A 167 1.82 -2.78 -0.58
C TYR A 167 2.50 -1.61 0.15
N ILE A 168 2.20 -1.44 1.44
CA ILE A 168 2.75 -0.38 2.28
C ILE A 168 3.57 -1.06 3.37
N ALA A 169 4.88 -0.84 3.41
CA ALA A 169 5.76 -1.62 4.28
C ALA A 169 7.00 -0.84 4.75
N ASP A 170 7.65 -1.37 5.78
CA ASP A 170 8.98 -0.91 6.23
C ASP A 170 9.02 0.59 6.58
N LEU A 171 8.16 1.01 7.53
CA LEU A 171 8.08 2.41 7.98
C LEU A 171 8.82 2.70 9.29
N ALA A 172 9.28 1.64 9.96
CA ALA A 172 10.27 1.75 11.03
C ALA A 172 11.71 1.66 10.48
N HIS A 173 11.93 2.13 9.25
CA HIS A 173 13.21 2.04 8.57
C HIS A 173 14.25 2.93 9.28
N PRO A 174 15.48 2.43 9.52
CA PRO A 174 16.56 3.18 10.18
C PRO A 174 17.25 4.22 9.26
N ASP A 175 16.48 5.05 8.56
CA ASP A 175 17.01 6.11 7.67
C ASP A 175 17.03 7.50 8.31
N SER A 176 16.44 7.67 9.50
CA SER A 176 16.46 8.92 10.27
C SER A 176 17.33 8.80 11.53
N GLY A 177 18.14 9.83 11.77
CA GLY A 177 18.87 10.02 13.03
C GLY A 177 18.03 10.66 14.15
N ASP A 178 16.86 11.20 13.80
CA ASP A 178 15.88 11.79 14.72
C ASP A 178 14.68 10.87 14.91
N THR A 179 13.90 11.12 15.96
CA THR A 179 12.60 10.50 16.17
C THR A 179 11.55 11.11 15.24
N VAL A 180 11.08 10.35 14.26
CA VAL A 180 10.03 10.73 13.31
C VAL A 180 8.74 9.97 13.64
N HIS A 181 7.59 10.59 13.40
CA HIS A 181 6.31 9.86 13.44
C HIS A 181 6.02 9.32 12.05
N SER A 182 5.67 8.04 11.96
CA SER A 182 5.25 7.42 10.72
C SER A 182 3.87 6.79 10.83
N ASP A 183 3.17 6.79 9.72
CA ASP A 183 1.91 6.11 9.52
C ASP A 183 1.90 5.45 8.14
N GLY A 184 1.22 4.30 8.03
CA GLY A 184 0.94 3.71 6.72
C GLY A 184 0.16 4.67 5.84
N VAL A 185 -0.79 5.38 6.43
CA VAL A 185 -1.46 6.53 5.83
C VAL A 185 -1.91 7.48 6.92
N GLN A 186 -1.68 8.78 6.72
CA GLN A 186 -2.13 9.82 7.63
C GLN A 186 -3.04 10.83 6.92
N ILE A 187 -4.32 10.82 7.32
CA ILE A 187 -5.33 11.80 6.91
C ILE A 187 -5.49 12.81 8.04
N PHE A 188 -4.62 13.82 8.05
CA PHE A 188 -4.56 14.86 9.08
C PHE A 188 -5.34 16.14 8.74
N GLY A 189 -5.67 16.33 7.46
CA GLY A 189 -6.35 17.52 6.95
C GLY A 189 -5.42 18.73 6.73
N TYR A 190 -6.00 19.80 6.19
CA TYR A 190 -5.31 21.05 5.89
C TYR A 190 -6.27 22.25 6.11
N PRO A 191 -5.84 23.40 6.65
CA PRO A 191 -6.74 24.42 7.21
C PRO A 191 -7.82 24.97 6.28
N SER A 192 -7.59 24.92 4.96
CA SER A 192 -8.50 25.44 3.93
C SER A 192 -9.14 24.34 3.08
N LEU A 193 -8.93 23.06 3.40
CA LEU A 193 -9.25 21.96 2.49
C LEU A 193 -9.72 20.73 3.26
N THR A 194 -10.96 20.30 2.98
CA THR A 194 -11.48 19.02 3.47
C THR A 194 -10.79 17.87 2.74
N ALA A 195 -10.33 16.86 3.47
CA ALA A 195 -9.81 15.65 2.85
C ALA A 195 -10.99 14.83 2.28
N GLU A 196 -10.96 14.47 1.00
CA GLU A 196 -12.14 13.91 0.35
C GLU A 196 -11.83 12.91 -0.76
N ASN A 197 -12.70 11.90 -0.91
CA ASN A 197 -12.64 10.94 -2.02
C ASN A 197 -11.29 10.22 -2.05
N ILE A 198 -10.99 9.54 -0.93
CA ILE A 198 -9.78 8.76 -0.74
C ILE A 198 -10.19 7.30 -0.59
N SER A 199 -9.60 6.39 -1.36
CA SER A 199 -9.93 4.97 -1.28
C SER A 199 -8.73 4.05 -1.39
N PHE A 200 -8.77 2.96 -0.64
CA PHE A 200 -7.79 1.88 -0.64
C PHE A 200 -8.55 0.58 -0.79
N ASP A 201 -8.19 -0.22 -1.78
CA ASP A 201 -8.86 -1.48 -2.05
C ASP A 201 -7.87 -2.59 -2.38
N ASN A 202 -7.94 -3.70 -1.65
CA ASN A 202 -6.94 -4.77 -1.69
C ASN A 202 -5.52 -4.22 -1.47
N CYS A 203 -5.33 -3.51 -0.36
CA CYS A 203 -4.01 -3.01 0.06
C CYS A 203 -3.53 -3.78 1.28
N ARG A 204 -2.22 -4.00 1.37
CA ARG A 204 -1.60 -4.65 2.51
C ARG A 204 -0.62 -3.70 3.20
N PHE A 205 -0.66 -3.68 4.53
CA PHE A 205 0.21 -2.86 5.37
C PHE A 205 1.01 -3.76 6.30
N GLU A 206 2.34 -3.70 6.19
CA GLU A 206 3.30 -4.39 7.07
C GLU A 206 4.19 -3.35 7.72
N VAL A 207 3.72 -2.78 8.82
CA VAL A 207 4.32 -1.60 9.45
C VAL A 207 4.58 -1.87 10.94
N PRO A 208 5.38 -2.90 11.27
CA PRO A 208 5.60 -3.28 12.66
C PRO A 208 6.20 -2.12 13.45
N ALA A 209 5.75 -1.94 14.70
CA ALA A 209 6.43 -1.04 15.63
C ALA A 209 7.76 -1.64 16.07
N ILE A 210 8.90 -1.05 15.67
CA ILE A 210 10.24 -1.51 16.04
C ILE A 210 10.85 -0.50 17.02
N PRO A 211 11.26 -0.91 18.23
CA PRO A 211 11.97 -0.03 19.15
C PRO A 211 13.25 0.53 18.53
N GLY A 212 13.67 1.74 18.89
CA GLY A 212 15.00 2.26 18.55
C GLY A 212 15.24 2.67 17.08
N GLY A 213 14.37 2.32 16.14
CA GLY A 213 14.52 2.57 14.70
C GLY A 213 14.34 4.03 14.22
N GLY A 214 14.47 5.02 15.12
CA GLY A 214 14.28 6.44 14.76
C GLY A 214 12.85 6.81 14.32
N SER A 215 11.90 5.87 14.26
CA SER A 215 10.51 6.14 13.90
C SER A 215 9.53 5.56 14.92
N TYR A 216 8.56 6.36 15.35
CA TYR A 216 7.39 5.92 16.09
C TYR A 216 6.22 5.77 15.11
N VAL A 217 6.00 4.53 14.67
CA VAL A 217 4.83 4.20 13.85
C VAL A 217 3.57 4.37 14.71
N ASN A 218 2.69 5.33 14.41
CA ASN A 218 1.46 5.50 15.18
C ASN A 218 0.41 4.49 14.74
N ALA A 219 0.16 4.38 13.42
CA ALA A 219 -0.79 3.41 12.89
C ALA A 219 -0.52 2.93 11.46
N CYS A 220 -1.12 1.78 11.10
CA CYS A 220 -1.30 1.46 9.68
C CYS A 220 -2.21 2.51 9.04
N LEU A 221 -3.38 2.72 9.65
CA LEU A 221 -4.37 3.67 9.19
C LEU A 221 -4.60 4.77 10.23
N MET A 222 -4.09 5.98 9.99
CA MET A 222 -4.37 7.14 10.82
C MET A 222 -5.34 8.09 10.12
N ILE A 223 -6.60 8.06 10.54
CA ILE A 223 -7.65 9.00 10.14
C ILE A 223 -7.87 9.94 11.31
N ALA A 224 -7.06 11.00 11.36
CA ALA A 224 -7.00 11.93 12.49
C ALA A 224 -7.08 13.40 12.05
N PRO A 225 -8.19 13.88 11.45
CA PRO A 225 -8.23 15.26 10.98
C PRO A 225 -8.20 16.27 12.13
N GLU A 226 -7.21 17.18 12.08
CA GLU A 226 -6.98 18.21 13.10
C GLU A 226 -6.98 19.65 12.55
N LYS A 227 -7.02 19.79 11.22
CA LYS A 227 -6.99 21.08 10.54
C LYS A 227 -8.22 21.32 9.67
N SER A 228 -8.93 20.26 9.30
CA SER A 228 -10.17 20.28 8.53
C SER A 228 -10.95 18.98 8.79
N GLY A 229 -12.16 18.85 8.25
CA GLY A 229 -12.89 17.58 8.24
C GLY A 229 -12.37 16.62 7.17
N ALA A 230 -12.90 15.39 7.20
CA ALA A 230 -12.68 14.40 6.14
C ALA A 230 -13.99 13.72 5.73
N LYS A 231 -14.13 13.41 4.43
CA LYS A 231 -15.35 12.82 3.88
C LYS A 231 -15.10 11.79 2.78
N GLY A 232 -15.86 10.71 2.77
CA GLY A 232 -15.79 9.72 1.69
C GLY A 232 -14.43 9.05 1.66
N ILE A 233 -14.08 8.43 2.78
CA ILE A 233 -12.81 7.73 2.99
C ILE A 233 -13.11 6.24 3.09
N TYR A 234 -12.49 5.42 2.26
CA TYR A 234 -12.84 4.00 2.15
C TYR A 234 -11.60 3.13 2.21
N PHE A 235 -11.62 2.13 3.08
CA PHE A 235 -10.65 1.04 3.12
C PHE A 235 -11.41 -0.27 2.98
N THR A 236 -11.16 -1.01 1.91
CA THR A 236 -11.87 -2.24 1.60
C THR A 236 -10.93 -3.39 1.28
N ASN A 237 -11.19 -4.56 1.86
CA ASN A 237 -10.43 -5.78 1.56
C ASN A 237 -8.93 -5.63 1.88
N CYS A 238 -8.58 -4.90 2.93
CA CYS A 238 -7.18 -4.63 3.29
C CYS A 238 -6.67 -5.60 4.37
N ILE A 239 -5.37 -5.77 4.43
CA ILE A 239 -4.66 -6.46 5.52
C ILE A 239 -3.81 -5.41 6.24
N LEU A 240 -3.99 -5.30 7.56
CA LEU A 240 -3.29 -4.33 8.40
C LEU A 240 -2.49 -5.05 9.48
N ASN A 241 -1.17 -4.93 9.43
CA ASN A 241 -0.31 -5.53 10.43
C ASN A 241 0.70 -4.50 10.93
N GLY A 242 0.61 -4.14 12.21
CA GLY A 242 1.55 -3.22 12.84
C GLY A 242 0.95 -1.91 13.36
N GLY A 243 1.81 -0.90 13.44
CA GLY A 243 1.55 0.39 14.08
C GLY A 243 1.68 0.34 15.61
N GLY A 244 1.58 1.51 16.22
CA GLY A 244 1.17 1.65 17.61
C GLY A 244 -0.22 1.02 17.77
N TYR A 245 -1.15 1.42 16.91
CA TYR A 245 -2.44 0.79 16.70
C TYR A 245 -2.63 0.47 15.23
N ALA A 246 -3.27 -0.64 14.85
CA ALA A 246 -3.51 -0.90 13.42
C ALA A 246 -4.43 0.18 12.79
N ILE A 247 -5.46 0.59 13.52
CA ILE A 247 -6.48 1.55 13.11
C ILE A 247 -6.57 2.66 14.16
N TYR A 248 -6.32 3.89 13.73
CA TYR A 248 -6.44 5.10 14.52
C TYR A 248 -7.49 6.02 13.88
N THR A 249 -8.62 6.21 14.57
CA THR A 249 -9.66 7.14 14.12
C THR A 249 -10.00 8.14 15.22
N LEU A 250 -9.69 9.41 15.01
CA LEU A 250 -10.06 10.51 15.91
C LEU A 250 -10.38 11.74 15.07
N VAL A 251 -11.19 12.65 15.57
CA VAL A 251 -11.37 13.95 14.92
C VAL A 251 -11.32 15.03 15.98
N LYS A 252 -10.60 16.11 15.70
CA LYS A 252 -10.49 17.23 16.62
C LYS A 252 -11.80 18.00 16.68
N ASP A 253 -12.11 18.52 17.87
CA ASP A 253 -13.26 19.39 18.10
C ASP A 253 -13.35 20.51 17.05
N GLY A 254 -14.54 20.67 16.47
CA GLY A 254 -14.80 21.62 15.40
C GLY A 254 -14.71 21.05 13.98
N PHE A 255 -14.26 19.81 13.82
CA PHE A 255 -14.27 19.10 12.54
C PHE A 255 -15.14 17.84 12.58
N SER A 256 -15.43 17.25 11.42
CA SER A 256 -16.24 16.06 11.27
C SER A 256 -15.56 15.01 10.40
N LEU A 257 -15.90 13.74 10.67
CA LEU A 257 -15.78 12.65 9.72
C LEU A 257 -17.16 12.37 9.13
N GLU A 258 -17.23 12.21 7.82
CA GLU A 258 -18.47 11.90 7.11
C GLU A 258 -18.27 10.77 6.13
N ASN A 259 -19.05 9.69 6.24
CA ASN A 259 -18.99 8.59 5.29
C ASN A 259 -17.57 7.99 5.18
N VAL A 260 -16.99 7.66 6.34
CA VAL A 260 -15.76 6.88 6.44
C VAL A 260 -16.14 5.41 6.64
N VAL A 261 -15.61 4.52 5.82
CA VAL A 261 -15.94 3.08 5.84
C VAL A 261 -14.68 2.25 5.85
N LEU A 262 -14.55 1.39 6.86
CA LEU A 262 -13.55 0.32 6.94
C LEU A 262 -14.30 -1.01 6.82
N CYS A 263 -14.08 -1.77 5.75
CA CYS A 263 -14.85 -2.97 5.46
C CYS A 263 -13.95 -4.12 5.00
N ASN A 264 -14.18 -5.33 5.55
CA ASN A 264 -13.40 -6.53 5.25
C ASN A 264 -11.90 -6.30 5.49
N ILE A 265 -11.54 -6.08 6.74
CA ILE A 265 -10.15 -5.79 7.13
C ILE A 265 -9.63 -6.93 7.98
N SER A 266 -8.57 -7.58 7.51
CA SER A 266 -7.79 -8.53 8.31
C SER A 266 -6.76 -7.75 9.12
N VAL A 267 -6.56 -8.11 10.38
CA VAL A 267 -5.58 -7.45 11.27
C VAL A 267 -4.60 -8.46 11.84
N GLY A 268 -3.30 -8.19 11.71
CA GLY A 268 -2.22 -8.98 12.30
C GLY A 268 -1.83 -8.57 13.72
N ASP A 269 -0.92 -9.34 14.32
CA ASP A 269 -0.48 -9.19 15.71
C ASP A 269 0.74 -8.26 15.88
N ALA A 270 1.23 -7.63 14.81
CA ALA A 270 2.41 -6.78 14.90
C ALA A 270 2.18 -5.44 15.63
N ALA A 271 0.92 -5.06 15.91
CA ALA A 271 0.56 -3.81 16.56
C ALA A 271 1.04 -3.77 18.02
N ARG A 272 1.57 -2.64 18.48
CA ARG A 272 2.09 -2.49 19.85
C ARG A 272 1.01 -2.47 20.92
N TYR A 273 -0.03 -1.67 20.71
CA TYR A 273 -1.06 -1.41 21.72
C TYR A 273 -2.39 -2.12 21.40
N GLY A 274 -2.56 -2.59 20.17
CA GLY A 274 -3.71 -3.35 19.71
C GLY A 274 -4.32 -2.81 18.42
N THR A 275 -5.47 -3.36 18.03
CA THR A 275 -6.08 -3.01 16.74
C THR A 275 -6.60 -1.59 16.66
N PHE A 276 -7.20 -1.05 17.74
CA PHE A 276 -7.97 0.20 17.67
C PHE A 276 -7.51 1.24 18.69
N TYR A 277 -7.27 2.47 18.22
CA TYR A 277 -7.11 3.63 19.07
C TYR A 277 -8.49 4.12 19.55
N HIS A 278 -8.77 3.94 20.85
CA HIS A 278 -10.10 4.01 21.46
C HIS A 278 -11.09 2.93 20.95
N ARG A 279 -12.12 2.61 21.74
CA ARG A 279 -13.03 1.46 21.54
C ARG A 279 -13.99 1.60 20.33
N ASN A 280 -13.52 2.03 19.16
CA ASN A 280 -14.28 2.14 17.90
C ASN A 280 -15.53 3.02 17.97
N VAL A 281 -15.38 4.22 18.51
CA VAL A 281 -16.50 5.17 18.69
C VAL A 281 -16.13 6.55 18.18
N THR A 282 -15.86 6.66 16.88
CA THR A 282 -15.70 7.96 16.22
C THR A 282 -16.89 8.20 15.30
N ALA A 283 -17.66 9.25 15.57
CA ALA A 283 -18.84 9.56 14.79
C ALA A 283 -18.48 9.75 13.31
N GLY A 284 -19.28 9.18 12.40
CA GLY A 284 -19.03 9.24 10.96
C GLY A 284 -18.16 8.10 10.40
N VAL A 285 -17.62 7.23 11.26
CA VAL A 285 -16.89 6.01 10.88
C VAL A 285 -17.79 4.79 11.00
N THR A 286 -17.84 4.00 9.93
CA THR A 286 -18.50 2.68 9.89
C THR A 286 -17.42 1.61 9.75
N MET A 287 -17.47 0.60 10.62
CA MET A 287 -16.56 -0.54 10.58
C MET A 287 -17.35 -1.84 10.43
N GLU A 288 -17.05 -2.62 9.40
CA GLU A 288 -17.74 -3.87 9.08
C GLU A 288 -16.72 -4.98 8.78
N ASN A 289 -16.93 -6.18 9.32
CA ASN A 289 -16.06 -7.34 9.09
C ASN A 289 -14.57 -7.06 9.32
N ILE A 290 -14.25 -6.53 10.50
CA ILE A 290 -12.87 -6.40 10.96
C ILE A 290 -12.54 -7.64 11.80
N TYR A 291 -11.53 -8.41 11.40
CA TYR A 291 -11.18 -9.67 12.06
C TYR A 291 -9.67 -9.81 12.19
N THR A 292 -9.24 -10.47 13.26
CA THR A 292 -7.84 -10.85 13.45
C THR A 292 -7.50 -12.01 12.52
N THR A 293 -6.32 -11.96 11.90
CA THR A 293 -5.81 -13.07 11.10
C THR A 293 -5.35 -14.21 12.01
N ASP A 294 -5.75 -15.43 11.68
CA ASP A 294 -5.45 -16.64 12.43
C ASP A 294 -4.97 -17.77 11.52
N THR A 295 -4.48 -17.42 10.33
CA THR A 295 -3.91 -18.36 9.34
C THR A 295 -2.74 -17.74 8.60
N LEU A 296 -1.81 -18.58 8.13
CA LEU A 296 -0.89 -18.20 7.06
C LEU A 296 -1.64 -17.75 5.81
N TYR A 297 -1.01 -16.91 4.98
CA TYR A 297 -1.45 -16.66 3.62
C TYR A 297 -0.27 -16.59 2.66
N VAL A 298 -0.61 -16.65 1.37
CA VAL A 298 0.34 -16.54 0.27
C VAL A 298 -0.03 -15.33 -0.59
N GLY A 299 0.91 -14.40 -0.72
CA GLY A 299 0.79 -13.23 -1.60
C GLY A 299 0.94 -13.64 -3.06
N SER A 300 2.18 -13.89 -3.44
CA SER A 300 2.60 -14.23 -4.79
C SER A 300 2.88 -15.72 -4.98
N ARG A 301 2.64 -16.16 -6.22
CA ARG A 301 2.97 -17.50 -6.72
C ARG A 301 3.55 -17.38 -8.12
N PHE A 302 4.82 -17.73 -8.29
CA PHE A 302 5.48 -17.63 -9.59
C PHE A 302 6.41 -18.81 -9.83
N VAL A 303 6.91 -18.91 -11.05
CA VAL A 303 7.87 -19.94 -11.46
C VAL A 303 9.08 -19.23 -12.05
N ASP A 304 10.26 -19.64 -11.61
CA ASP A 304 11.53 -19.11 -12.11
C ASP A 304 11.96 -19.77 -13.44
N GLU A 305 13.09 -19.33 -13.98
CA GLU A 305 13.63 -19.84 -15.24
C GLU A 305 14.03 -21.33 -15.16
N GLU A 306 14.36 -21.83 -13.97
CA GLU A 306 14.65 -23.25 -13.73
C GLU A 306 13.39 -24.12 -13.54
N GLY A 307 12.20 -23.52 -13.57
CA GLY A 307 10.94 -24.21 -13.41
C GLY A 307 10.58 -24.54 -11.95
N ARG A 308 11.25 -23.93 -10.96
CA ARG A 308 10.91 -24.07 -9.54
C ARG A 308 9.73 -23.15 -9.21
N ILE A 309 8.84 -23.60 -8.33
CA ILE A 309 7.68 -22.81 -7.89
C ILE A 309 8.07 -22.04 -6.63
N HIS A 310 7.77 -20.74 -6.63
CA HIS A 310 7.95 -19.85 -5.50
C HIS A 310 6.60 -19.51 -4.87
N PHE A 311 6.59 -19.48 -3.54
CA PHE A 311 5.46 -19.02 -2.74
C PHE A 311 5.96 -17.94 -1.78
N SER A 312 5.39 -16.75 -1.87
CA SER A 312 5.61 -15.68 -0.89
C SER A 312 4.66 -15.89 0.29
N VAL A 313 5.19 -16.45 1.38
CA VAL A 313 4.41 -16.88 2.55
C VAL A 313 4.56 -15.86 3.68
N THR A 314 3.45 -15.50 4.31
CA THR A 314 3.46 -14.57 5.45
C THR A 314 2.77 -15.18 6.67
N ASN A 315 3.33 -14.88 7.86
CA ASN A 315 2.70 -15.14 9.15
C ASN A 315 2.52 -13.86 9.99
N ASP A 316 1.34 -13.27 9.91
CA ASP A 316 1.00 -12.07 10.68
C ASP A 316 0.67 -12.35 12.16
N THR A 317 0.71 -13.61 12.60
CA THR A 317 0.20 -14.00 13.93
C THR A 317 1.32 -14.16 14.94
N ALA A 318 1.01 -13.97 16.22
CA ALA A 318 1.96 -14.17 17.33
C ALA A 318 2.27 -15.64 17.65
N GLN A 319 1.78 -16.59 16.83
CA GLN A 319 2.02 -18.01 16.97
C GLN A 319 2.90 -18.51 15.81
N GLU A 320 3.85 -19.40 16.11
CA GLU A 320 4.57 -20.12 15.05
C GLU A 320 3.59 -21.05 14.34
N ARG A 321 3.54 -20.95 13.01
CA ARG A 321 2.62 -21.71 12.17
C ARG A 321 3.32 -22.79 11.38
N LYS A 322 2.57 -23.78 10.90
CA LYS A 322 3.08 -24.90 10.12
C LYS A 322 2.53 -24.84 8.70
N LEU A 323 3.41 -24.56 7.75
CA LEU A 323 3.12 -24.64 6.33
C LEU A 323 3.30 -26.08 5.85
N MET A 324 2.31 -26.61 5.15
CA MET A 324 2.43 -27.85 4.39
C MET A 324 2.26 -27.57 2.90
N ILE A 325 3.23 -27.99 2.09
CA ILE A 325 3.15 -27.91 0.63
C ILE A 325 3.08 -29.32 0.06
N VAL A 326 2.03 -29.60 -0.70
CA VAL A 326 1.83 -30.88 -1.38
C VAL A 326 2.07 -30.69 -2.87
N THR A 327 2.86 -31.57 -3.48
CA THR A 327 3.09 -31.65 -4.92
C THR A 327 2.85 -33.10 -5.40
N PRO A 328 2.87 -33.39 -6.72
CA PRO A 328 2.79 -34.76 -7.22
C PRO A 328 3.89 -35.70 -6.70
N ARG A 329 5.03 -35.15 -6.29
CA ARG A 329 6.24 -35.92 -5.98
C ARG A 329 6.57 -35.95 -4.49
N GLN A 330 6.13 -34.95 -3.73
CA GLN A 330 6.51 -34.82 -2.33
C GLN A 330 5.52 -34.00 -1.51
N THR A 331 5.63 -34.15 -0.20
CA THR A 331 5.03 -33.26 0.80
C THR A 331 6.16 -32.62 1.60
N ILE A 332 6.12 -31.30 1.72
CA ILE A 332 7.08 -30.48 2.46
C ILE A 332 6.33 -29.88 3.65
N ILE A 333 6.90 -29.96 4.85
CA ILE A 333 6.34 -29.32 6.05
C ILE A 333 7.41 -28.43 6.65
N LEU A 334 7.09 -27.14 6.84
CA LEU A 334 8.01 -26.13 7.33
C LEU A 334 7.34 -25.33 8.46
N PRO A 335 8.06 -25.04 9.56
CA PRO A 335 7.62 -24.01 10.49
C PRO A 335 7.79 -22.63 9.84
N VAL A 336 6.85 -21.74 10.12
CA VAL A 336 6.88 -20.32 9.76
C VAL A 336 6.83 -19.53 11.06
N LYS A 337 7.92 -18.79 11.34
CA LYS A 337 8.09 -18.07 12.61
C LYS A 337 6.88 -17.18 12.92
N ALA A 338 6.58 -17.04 14.20
CA ALA A 338 5.61 -16.07 14.69
C ALA A 338 6.05 -14.64 14.35
N CYS A 339 5.08 -13.75 14.19
CA CYS A 339 5.32 -12.32 14.33
C CYS A 339 5.76 -12.04 15.78
N PRO A 340 6.92 -11.43 16.02
CA PRO A 340 7.42 -11.23 17.37
C PRO A 340 6.52 -10.24 18.14
N PRO A 341 6.03 -10.60 19.33
CA PRO A 341 5.34 -9.66 20.23
C PRO A 341 6.20 -8.43 20.50
N TYR A 342 5.58 -7.29 20.78
CA TYR A 342 6.33 -6.03 20.95
C TYR A 342 7.35 -6.11 22.10
N GLU A 343 7.03 -6.85 23.16
CA GLU A 343 7.87 -7.05 24.34
C GLU A 343 9.18 -7.79 24.04
N ASP A 344 9.17 -8.61 22.98
CA ASP A 344 10.33 -9.38 22.53
C ASP A 344 11.17 -8.62 21.50
N ARG A 345 10.72 -7.43 21.07
CA ARG A 345 11.42 -6.63 20.07
C ARG A 345 12.56 -5.82 20.69
N THR A 346 13.66 -5.74 19.97
CA THR A 346 14.86 -5.01 20.38
C THR A 346 15.20 -3.89 19.39
N ALA A 347 16.07 -2.97 19.81
CA ALA A 347 16.43 -1.78 19.01
C ALA A 347 17.25 -2.09 17.75
N ASP A 348 17.83 -3.28 17.67
CA ASP A 348 18.63 -3.79 16.56
C ASP A 348 17.82 -4.58 15.53
N MET A 349 16.54 -4.85 15.81
CA MET A 349 15.66 -5.49 14.84
C MET A 349 15.40 -4.59 13.64
N THR A 350 15.12 -5.22 12.51
CA THR A 350 14.80 -4.60 11.23
C THR A 350 13.50 -5.21 10.68
N PHE A 351 12.98 -4.64 9.60
CA PHE A 351 11.81 -5.17 8.91
C PHE A 351 11.99 -6.65 8.49
N GLU A 352 13.21 -7.03 8.09
CA GLU A 352 13.56 -8.39 7.65
C GLU A 352 13.53 -9.45 8.77
N ASP A 353 13.47 -9.02 10.05
CA ASP A 353 13.34 -9.95 11.18
C ASP A 353 11.90 -10.46 11.38
N PHE A 354 10.94 -9.89 10.65
CA PHE A 354 9.54 -10.29 10.69
C PHE A 354 9.24 -11.35 9.62
N PRO A 355 8.27 -12.25 9.87
CA PRO A 355 7.97 -13.38 8.99
C PRO A 355 7.07 -12.97 7.81
N PHE A 356 7.45 -11.92 7.10
CA PHE A 356 6.71 -11.36 5.97
C PHE A 356 7.38 -11.78 4.67
N ASP A 357 6.56 -12.09 3.65
CA ASP A 357 7.00 -12.34 2.27
C ASP A 357 8.14 -13.37 2.14
N ILE A 358 8.11 -14.40 2.98
CA ILE A 358 9.15 -15.45 3.00
C ILE A 358 9.05 -16.24 1.70
N ASP A 359 10.11 -16.21 0.89
CA ASP A 359 10.20 -17.00 -0.34
C ASP A 359 10.41 -18.49 -0.02
N VAL A 360 9.37 -19.29 -0.23
CA VAL A 360 9.40 -20.74 -0.10
C VAL A 360 9.48 -21.38 -1.48
N VAL A 361 10.65 -21.94 -1.78
CA VAL A 361 10.97 -22.54 -3.08
C VAL A 361 10.67 -24.04 -3.10
N VAL A 362 9.96 -24.48 -4.13
CA VAL A 362 9.55 -25.86 -4.35
C VAL A 362 10.14 -26.37 -5.67
N PRO A 363 10.82 -27.53 -5.69
CA PRO A 363 11.33 -28.14 -6.91
C PRO A 363 10.26 -28.33 -7.98
N GLY A 364 10.64 -28.19 -9.24
CA GLY A 364 9.71 -28.13 -10.39
C GLY A 364 8.63 -29.21 -10.39
N ALA A 365 7.39 -28.73 -10.35
CA ALA A 365 6.17 -29.52 -10.25
C ALA A 365 5.06 -28.92 -11.12
N GLN A 366 4.14 -29.76 -11.61
CA GLN A 366 2.99 -29.30 -12.41
C GLN A 366 1.99 -28.49 -11.58
N TRP A 367 1.91 -28.80 -10.29
CA TRP A 367 1.08 -28.11 -9.33
C TRP A 367 1.68 -28.23 -7.94
N ALA A 368 1.33 -27.28 -7.08
CA ALA A 368 1.65 -27.30 -5.67
C ALA A 368 0.50 -26.65 -4.88
N VAL A 369 0.10 -27.27 -3.77
CA VAL A 369 -0.98 -26.77 -2.89
C VAL A 369 -0.39 -26.47 -1.53
N CYS A 370 -0.60 -25.26 -1.03
CA CYS A 370 -0.17 -24.83 0.29
C CYS A 370 -1.33 -24.93 1.28
N TYR A 371 -1.05 -25.44 2.46
CA TYR A 371 -1.96 -25.54 3.59
C TYR A 371 -1.32 -24.94 4.84
N ASP A 372 -2.10 -24.23 5.65
CA ASP A 372 -1.80 -24.03 7.07
C ASP A 372 -2.33 -25.23 7.84
N ILE A 373 -1.43 -25.97 8.51
CA ILE A 373 -1.76 -27.17 9.29
C ILE A 373 -1.61 -26.98 10.81
N THR A 374 -1.58 -25.74 11.29
CA THR A 374 -1.28 -25.41 12.69
C THR A 374 -2.40 -25.89 13.61
N ASP A 375 -3.64 -25.42 13.37
CA ASP A 375 -4.82 -25.71 14.19
C ASP A 375 -5.93 -26.41 13.38
N GLY A 376 -5.57 -26.99 12.24
CA GLY A 376 -6.50 -27.58 11.28
C GLY A 376 -5.79 -27.97 10.00
N CYS A 377 -6.49 -27.96 8.87
CA CYS A 377 -5.90 -28.09 7.55
C CYS A 377 -6.64 -27.15 6.60
N THR A 378 -6.15 -25.92 6.51
CA THR A 378 -6.76 -24.86 5.70
C THR A 378 -5.94 -24.68 4.44
N GLN A 379 -6.55 -24.87 3.26
CA GLN A 379 -5.87 -24.56 2.00
C GLN A 379 -5.72 -23.04 1.86
N ILE A 380 -4.49 -22.57 1.69
CA ILE A 380 -4.16 -21.14 1.61
C ILE A 380 -3.71 -20.72 0.21
N ALA A 381 -3.21 -21.66 -0.61
CA ALA A 381 -2.81 -21.37 -1.98
C ALA A 381 -2.81 -22.59 -2.88
N LEU A 382 -2.93 -22.36 -4.19
CA LEU A 382 -2.73 -23.33 -5.25
C LEU A 382 -1.93 -22.68 -6.37
N TYR A 383 -0.83 -23.30 -6.75
CA TYR A 383 -0.21 -23.14 -8.05
C TYR A 383 -0.57 -24.33 -8.93
N ALA A 384 -0.98 -24.07 -10.17
CA ALA A 384 -1.16 -25.10 -11.19
C ALA A 384 -0.79 -24.53 -12.56
N GLU A 385 0.06 -25.23 -13.30
CA GLU A 385 0.35 -24.90 -14.70
C GLU A 385 -0.96 -24.82 -15.47
N ARG A 386 -1.22 -23.68 -16.12
CA ARG A 386 -2.33 -23.58 -17.06
C ARG A 386 -1.98 -24.43 -18.27
N LYS A 387 -2.79 -25.46 -18.56
CA LYS A 387 -2.73 -26.15 -19.84
C LYS A 387 -2.89 -25.10 -20.94
N ARG A 388 -1.87 -24.93 -21.78
CA ARG A 388 -1.93 -24.13 -23.00
C ARG A 388 -2.86 -24.79 -24.01
#